data_AF-A0A439N485-F1
#
_entry.id   AF-A0A439N485-F1
#
_cell.length_a   1.000
_cell.length_b   1.000
_cell.length_c   1.000
_cell.angle_alpha   90.00
_cell.angle_beta   90.00
_cell.angle_gamma   90.00
#
_symmetry.space_group_name_H-M   'P 1'
#
loop_
_entity.id
_entity.type
_entity.pdbx_description
1 polymer ?
#
loop_
_entity_poly.entity_id
_entity_poly.type
_entity_poly.pdbx_seq_one_letter_code
_entity_poly.pdbx_strand_id
1 'polypeptide(L)'
;AGTNALLKDGATLVTEASDITSAVAPLVSALAPKTPPLGEPPDFSATPPPCEDDRARVIEALGPTPVAVDEIIRHTGLHPAQVFMVLLELDLAGRLERHAGGNVSLI
;
A
#
# COMPACT_ATOMS: atom_id res chain seq x y z
N ALA A 1 13.49 32.78 -23.37
CA ALA A 1 12.86 31.69 -22.59
C ALA A 1 13.07 31.96 -21.12
N GLY A 2 12.04 31.76 -20.29
CA GLY A 2 12.12 31.96 -18.84
C GLY A 2 10.77 32.31 -18.23
N THR A 3 10.68 32.34 -16.91
CA THR A 3 9.46 32.68 -16.16
C THR A 3 8.89 34.04 -16.56
N ASN A 4 9.74 35.03 -16.79
CA ASN A 4 9.31 36.36 -17.25
C ASN A 4 8.73 36.37 -18.67
N ALA A 5 9.10 35.41 -19.54
CA ALA A 5 8.45 35.26 -20.84
C ALA A 5 7.04 34.69 -20.65
N LEU A 6 6.90 33.67 -19.80
CA LEU A 6 5.59 33.09 -19.46
C LEU A 6 4.62 34.14 -18.89
N LEU A 7 5.10 35.03 -18.02
CA LEU A 7 4.28 36.13 -17.50
C LEU A 7 3.86 37.12 -18.60
N LYS A 8 4.73 37.40 -19.58
CA LYS A 8 4.37 38.21 -20.76
C LYS A 8 3.38 37.51 -21.67
N ASP A 9 3.44 36.18 -21.73
CA ASP A 9 2.53 35.33 -22.51
C ASP A 9 1.20 35.06 -21.76
N GLY A 10 0.99 35.66 -20.58
CA GLY A 10 -0.26 35.62 -19.83
C GLY A 10 -0.35 34.58 -18.72
N ALA A 11 0.77 33.96 -18.32
CA ALA A 11 0.78 33.09 -17.15
C ALA A 11 0.45 33.85 -15.86
N THR A 12 -0.24 33.19 -14.93
CA THR A 12 -0.58 33.73 -13.62
C THR A 12 0.69 33.95 -12.78
N LEU A 13 0.83 35.14 -12.18
CA LEU A 13 1.91 35.44 -11.26
C LEU A 13 1.69 34.70 -9.93
N VAL A 14 2.69 33.94 -9.49
CA VAL A 14 2.67 33.15 -8.25
C VAL A 14 3.79 33.62 -7.34
N THR A 15 3.45 33.95 -6.11
CA THR A 15 4.39 34.37 -5.04
C THR A 15 4.43 33.37 -3.89
N GLU A 16 3.36 32.59 -3.73
CA GLU A 16 3.21 31.57 -2.70
C GLU A 16 2.34 30.40 -3.19
N ALA A 17 2.34 29.29 -2.44
CA ALA A 17 1.57 28.10 -2.82
C ALA A 17 0.05 28.35 -2.88
N SER A 18 -0.46 29.28 -2.06
CA SER A 18 -1.88 29.69 -2.01
C SER A 18 -2.38 30.29 -3.32
N ASP A 19 -1.52 30.96 -4.08
CA ASP A 19 -1.87 31.53 -5.38
C ASP A 19 -2.24 30.41 -6.36
N ILE A 20 -1.49 29.30 -6.32
CA ILE A 20 -1.72 28.13 -7.16
C ILE A 20 -3.03 27.45 -6.76
N THR A 21 -3.21 27.15 -5.47
CA THR A 21 -4.41 26.44 -4.99
C THR A 21 -5.68 27.24 -5.25
N SER A 22 -5.64 28.57 -5.10
CA SER A 22 -6.77 29.47 -5.39
C SER A 22 -7.11 29.50 -6.88
N ALA A 23 -6.10 29.54 -7.76
CA ALA A 23 -6.30 29.56 -9.21
C ALA A 23 -6.93 28.26 -9.73
N VAL A 24 -6.58 27.11 -9.16
CA VAL A 24 -7.11 25.80 -9.59
C VAL A 24 -8.40 25.39 -8.86
N ALA A 25 -8.72 26.01 -7.72
CA ALA A 25 -9.87 25.62 -6.88
C ALA A 25 -11.21 25.52 -7.64
N PRO A 26 -11.58 26.46 -8.55
CA PRO A 26 -12.85 26.36 -9.30
C PRO A 26 -12.91 25.15 -10.25
N LEU A 27 -11.77 24.78 -10.84
CA LEU A 27 -11.65 23.64 -11.76
C LEU A 27 -11.69 22.30 -10.99
N VAL A 28 -11.02 22.25 -9.85
CA VAL A 28 -10.94 21.05 -9.00
C VAL A 28 -12.26 20.81 -8.24
N SER A 29 -12.95 21.88 -7.81
CA SER A 29 -14.24 21.80 -7.12
C SER A 29 -15.33 21.19 -8.00
N ALA A 30 -15.33 21.48 -9.31
CA ALA A 30 -16.27 20.88 -10.26
C ALA A 30 -15.98 19.39 -10.54
N LEU A 31 -14.76 18.92 -10.27
CA LEU A 31 -14.28 17.57 -10.52
C LEU A 31 -14.14 16.72 -9.26
N ALA A 32 -14.43 17.28 -8.08
CA ALA A 32 -14.13 16.66 -6.80
C ALA A 32 -14.67 15.22 -6.74
N PRO A 33 -13.81 14.20 -6.88
CA PRO A 33 -14.23 12.86 -6.54
C PRO A 33 -14.53 12.90 -5.03
N LYS A 34 -15.54 12.16 -4.58
CA LYS A 34 -15.68 11.81 -3.16
C LYS A 34 -14.55 10.85 -2.76
N THR A 35 -13.30 11.22 -3.02
CA THR A 35 -12.16 10.48 -2.51
C THR A 35 -12.27 10.61 -1.00
N PRO A 36 -12.42 9.50 -0.26
CA PRO A 36 -12.32 9.57 1.18
C PRO A 36 -10.99 10.25 1.52
N PRO A 37 -10.93 11.02 2.62
CA PRO A 37 -9.66 11.58 3.05
C PRO A 37 -8.62 10.47 3.04
N LEU A 38 -7.44 10.77 2.49
CA LEU A 38 -6.27 9.90 2.64
C LEU A 38 -5.98 9.84 4.14
N GLY A 39 -6.59 8.88 4.80
CA GLY A 39 -6.35 8.60 6.20
C GLY A 39 -4.91 8.13 6.36
N GLU A 40 -4.32 8.48 7.49
CA GLU A 40 -3.09 7.82 7.89
C GLU A 40 -3.34 6.31 7.94
N PRO A 41 -2.48 5.49 7.30
CA PRO A 41 -2.63 4.04 7.40
C PRO A 41 -2.65 3.65 8.88
N PRO A 42 -3.47 2.66 9.27
CA PRO A 42 -3.56 2.25 10.67
C PRO A 42 -2.17 1.93 11.23
N ASP A 43 -1.92 2.32 12.48
CA ASP A 43 -0.65 2.04 13.15
C ASP A 43 -0.50 0.52 13.35
N PHE A 44 0.27 -0.09 12.48
CA PHE A 44 0.49 -1.53 12.47
C PHE A 44 1.40 -2.00 13.61
N SER A 45 2.08 -1.10 14.33
CA SER A 45 2.94 -1.45 15.46
C SER A 45 2.17 -2.04 16.65
N ALA A 46 0.87 -1.76 16.72
CA ALA A 46 -0.04 -2.30 17.73
C ALA A 46 -0.64 -3.67 17.37
N THR A 47 -0.34 -4.22 16.19
CA THR A 47 -0.87 -5.54 15.80
C THR A 47 -0.25 -6.62 16.69
N PRO A 48 -1.04 -7.41 17.42
CA PRO A 48 -0.49 -8.49 18.23
C PRO A 48 0.19 -9.52 17.31
N PRO A 49 1.24 -10.21 17.81
CA PRO A 49 1.81 -11.32 17.06
C PRO A 49 0.73 -12.38 16.77
N PRO A 50 0.83 -13.11 15.65
CA PRO A 50 -0.11 -14.20 15.36
C PRO A 50 -0.10 -15.20 16.51
N CYS A 51 -1.25 -15.81 16.81
CA CYS A 51 -1.31 -16.96 17.71
C CYS A 51 -0.97 -18.27 16.97
N GLU A 52 -1.06 -19.42 17.64
CA GLU A 52 -0.77 -20.71 16.99
C GLU A 52 -1.81 -21.05 15.91
N ASP A 53 -3.09 -20.77 16.17
CA ASP A 53 -4.16 -21.00 15.19
C ASP A 53 -3.98 -20.11 13.95
N ASP A 54 -3.51 -18.86 14.13
CA ASP A 54 -3.19 -17.96 13.02
C ASP A 54 -2.07 -18.52 12.15
N ARG A 55 -1.02 -19.09 12.76
CA ARG A 55 0.07 -19.78 12.05
C ARG A 55 -0.43 -20.97 11.26
N ALA A 56 -1.25 -21.81 11.90
CA ALA A 56 -1.84 -22.96 11.25
C ALA A 56 -2.65 -22.54 10.01
N ARG A 57 -3.48 -21.49 10.12
CA ARG A 57 -4.27 -20.97 9.00
C ARG A 57 -3.44 -20.44 7.84
N VAL A 58 -2.32 -19.76 8.12
CA VAL A 58 -1.38 -19.33 7.07
C VAL A 58 -0.71 -20.52 6.41
N ILE A 59 -0.30 -21.52 7.18
CA ILE A 59 0.33 -22.74 6.65
C ILE A 59 -0.66 -23.55 5.81
N GLU A 60 -1.93 -23.65 6.23
CA GLU A 60 -3.00 -24.32 5.45
C GLU A 60 -3.31 -23.61 4.13
N ALA A 61 -3.17 -22.27 4.09
CA ALA A 61 -3.30 -21.49 2.87
C ALA A 61 -2.11 -21.65 1.92
N LEU A 62 -0.98 -22.18 2.40
CA LEU A 62 0.21 -22.44 1.62
C LEU A 62 0.25 -23.90 1.16
N GLY A 63 0.61 -24.11 -0.11
CA GLY A 63 0.82 -25.43 -0.68
C GLY A 63 2.08 -25.48 -1.54
N PRO A 64 2.27 -26.56 -2.32
CA PRO A 64 3.38 -26.67 -3.27
C PRO A 64 3.19 -25.77 -4.50
N THR A 65 2.01 -25.18 -4.68
CA THR A 65 1.72 -24.25 -5.77
C THR A 65 1.98 -22.81 -5.29
N PRO A 66 2.68 -21.97 -6.06
CA PRO A 66 2.90 -20.57 -5.71
C PRO A 66 1.58 -19.79 -5.58
N VAL A 67 1.38 -19.12 -4.45
CA VAL A 67 0.20 -18.28 -4.14
C VAL A 67 0.64 -16.85 -3.86
N ALA A 68 -0.15 -15.87 -4.30
CA ALA A 68 0.10 -14.46 -4.01
C ALA A 68 -0.14 -14.15 -2.52
N VAL A 69 0.74 -13.35 -1.91
CA VAL A 69 0.60 -12.98 -0.49
C VAL A 69 -0.74 -12.29 -0.21
N ASP A 70 -1.22 -11.45 -1.13
CA ASP A 70 -2.54 -10.79 -1.01
C ASP A 70 -3.70 -11.79 -0.96
N GLU A 71 -3.57 -12.93 -1.65
CA GLU A 71 -4.57 -13.99 -1.60
C GLU A 71 -4.56 -14.72 -0.25
N ILE A 72 -3.39 -14.95 0.34
CA ILE A 72 -3.25 -15.50 1.69
C ILE A 72 -3.87 -14.55 2.72
N ILE A 73 -3.59 -13.25 2.61
CA ILE A 73 -4.18 -12.21 3.48
C ILE A 73 -5.70 -12.23 3.36
N ARG A 74 -6.23 -12.26 2.13
CA ARG A 74 -7.67 -12.29 1.87
C ARG A 74 -8.34 -13.57 2.37
N HIS A 75 -7.69 -14.73 2.21
CA HIS A 75 -8.23 -16.03 2.61
C HIS A 75 -8.22 -16.22 4.13
N THR A 76 -7.14 -15.82 4.80
CA THR A 76 -7.00 -15.94 6.25
C THR A 76 -7.72 -14.80 7.00
N GLY A 77 -7.96 -13.66 6.34
CA GLY A 77 -8.51 -12.47 6.98
C GLY A 77 -7.62 -11.92 8.10
N LEU A 78 -6.38 -12.38 8.18
CA LEU A 78 -5.40 -11.91 9.15
C LEU A 78 -4.85 -10.56 8.74
N HIS A 79 -4.35 -9.85 9.74
CA HIS A 79 -3.67 -8.60 9.49
C HIS A 79 -2.41 -8.86 8.62
N PRO A 80 -2.11 -8.04 7.59
CA PRO A 80 -0.94 -8.25 6.74
C PRO A 80 0.36 -8.45 7.52
N ALA A 81 0.58 -7.68 8.59
CA ALA A 81 1.76 -7.82 9.45
C ALA A 81 1.87 -9.22 10.10
N GLN A 82 0.75 -9.83 10.50
CA GLN A 82 0.75 -11.19 11.05
C GLN A 82 1.12 -12.21 9.97
N VAL A 83 0.54 -12.09 8.77
CA VAL A 83 0.88 -12.97 7.64
C VAL A 83 2.37 -12.85 7.31
N PHE A 84 2.90 -11.64 7.16
CA PHE A 84 4.32 -11.42 6.87
C PHE A 84 5.23 -11.97 7.98
N MET A 85 4.81 -11.90 9.24
CA MET A 85 5.55 -12.49 10.35
C MET A 85 5.64 -14.02 10.22
N VAL A 86 4.53 -14.71 9.96
CA VAL A 86 4.54 -16.17 9.76
C VAL A 86 5.36 -16.57 8.53
N LEU A 87 5.22 -15.83 7.42
CA LEU A 87 6.02 -16.08 6.23
C LEU A 87 7.52 -15.89 6.49
N LEU A 88 7.91 -14.88 7.29
CA LEU A 88 9.29 -14.67 7.70
C LEU A 88 9.80 -15.81 8.60
N GLU A 89 8.98 -16.28 9.55
CA GLU A 89 9.31 -17.44 10.39
C GLU A 89 9.60 -18.69 9.53
N LEU A 90 8.77 -18.95 8.51
CA LEU A 90 8.94 -20.07 7.58
C LEU A 90 10.17 -19.91 6.67
N ASP A 91 10.45 -18.70 6.19
CA ASP A 91 11.61 -18.35 5.37
C ASP A 91 12.91 -18.58 6.17
N LEU A 92 12.97 -18.09 7.41
CA LEU A 92 14.08 -18.31 8.32
C LEU A 92 14.27 -19.80 8.69
N ALA A 93 13.18 -20.56 8.73
CA ALA A 93 13.23 -22.01 8.92
C ALA A 93 13.60 -22.80 7.66
N GLY A 94 13.78 -22.13 6.51
CA GLY A 94 14.08 -22.78 5.23
C GLY A 94 12.94 -23.65 4.70
N ARG A 95 11.69 -23.28 5.01
CA ARG A 95 10.46 -24.01 4.62
C ARG A 95 9.59 -23.26 3.61
N LEU A 96 10.05 -22.09 3.17
CA LEU A 96 9.35 -21.21 2.24
C LEU A 96 10.20 -20.98 0.99
N GLU A 97 9.60 -21.04 -0.19
CA GLU A 97 10.21 -20.59 -1.45
C GLU A 97 9.53 -19.31 -1.94
N ARG A 98 10.35 -18.36 -2.41
CA ARG A 98 9.88 -17.10 -3.00
C ARG A 98 10.00 -17.16 -4.52
N HIS A 99 8.90 -16.80 -5.19
CA HIS A 99 8.78 -16.84 -6.63
C HIS A 99 8.73 -15.43 -7.23
N ALA A 100 8.95 -15.34 -8.55
CA ALA A 100 8.74 -14.09 -9.29
C ALA A 100 7.30 -13.59 -9.11
N GLY A 101 7.13 -12.26 -9.11
CA GLY A 101 5.82 -11.63 -8.93
C GLY A 101 5.31 -11.59 -7.49
N GLY A 102 6.13 -11.94 -6.50
CA GLY A 102 5.76 -11.86 -5.07
C GLY A 102 4.96 -13.06 -4.56
N ASN A 103 4.94 -14.16 -5.31
CA ASN A 103 4.27 -15.40 -4.88
C ASN A 103 5.16 -16.21 -3.93
N VAL A 104 4.53 -17.01 -3.08
CA VAL A 104 5.19 -17.88 -2.10
C VAL A 104 4.60 -19.29 -2.12
N SER A 105 5.43 -20.30 -1.84
CA SER A 105 5.01 -21.69 -1.65
C SER A 105 5.78 -22.35 -0.53
N LEU A 106 5.32 -23.53 -0.10
CA LEU A 106 6.14 -24.41 0.73
C LEU A 106 7.18 -25.13 -0.12
N ILE A 107 8.31 -25.45 0.50
CA ILE A 107 9.38 -26.32 -0.04
C ILE A 107 9.00 -27.79 0.13
#